data_AF-A0A2E4S7J2-F1
#
_entry.id   AF-A0A2E4S7J2-F1
#
_cell.length_a   1.000
_cell.length_b   1.000
_cell.length_c   1.000
_cell.angle_alpha   90.00
_cell.angle_beta   90.00
_cell.angle_gamma   90.00
#
_symmetry.space_group_name_H-M   'P 1'
#
loop_
_entity.id
_entity.type
_entity.pdbx_description
1 polymer ?
#
loop_
_entity_poly.entity_id
_entity_poly.type
_entity_poly.pdbx_seq_one_letter_code
_entity_poly.pdbx_strand_id
1 'polypeptide(L)' 'MQKIASLPLIFLFLSCGAGHPNAKELCDCYTIAHKTFDENKGSVVMDSCEQIFKENLRNLENSPIELKLFIESINKCR' A
#
# COMPACT_ATOMS: atom_id res chain seq x y z
N MET A 1 -3.44 12.05 -40.68
CA MET A 1 -2.83 10.96 -39.87
C MET A 1 -2.45 11.53 -38.52
N GLN A 2 -3.36 11.48 -37.54
CA GLN A 2 -3.08 11.94 -36.18
C GLN A 2 -2.33 10.83 -35.44
N LYS A 3 -1.06 11.08 -35.11
CA LYS A 3 -0.27 10.22 -34.23
C LYS A 3 -0.79 10.43 -32.81
N ILE A 4 -1.69 9.57 -32.36
CA ILE A 4 -2.09 9.52 -30.95
C ILE A 4 -0.90 8.90 -30.21
N ALA A 5 -0.08 9.76 -29.60
CA ALA A 5 0.96 9.32 -28.69
C ALA A 5 0.27 8.72 -27.45
N SER A 6 0.12 7.40 -27.43
CA SER A 6 -0.32 6.64 -26.26
C SER A 6 0.78 6.73 -25.20
N LEU A 7 0.64 7.72 -24.30
CA LEU A 7 1.49 7.88 -23.13
C LEU A 7 1.33 6.62 -22.25
N PRO A 8 2.41 5.90 -21.88
CA PRO A 8 2.27 4.70 -21.06
C PRO A 8 1.82 5.10 -19.65
N LEU A 9 0.62 4.68 -19.29
CA LEU A 9 -0.01 4.83 -17.97
C LEU A 9 0.67 3.92 -16.91
N ILE A 10 2.00 3.95 -16.81
CA ILE A 10 2.77 3.03 -15.94
C ILE A 10 3.29 3.74 -14.68
N PHE A 11 3.23 5.07 -14.61
CA PHE A 11 3.81 5.83 -13.49
C PHE A 11 2.91 6.00 -12.24
N LEU A 12 1.68 5.48 -12.23
CA LEU A 12 0.75 5.73 -11.12
C LEU A 12 0.94 4.82 -9.89
N PHE A 13 1.93 3.93 -9.88
CA PHE A 13 2.16 2.98 -8.76
C PHE A 13 3.53 3.15 -8.06
N LEU A 14 4.27 4.22 -8.37
CA LEU A 14 5.66 4.37 -7.92
C LEU A 14 5.85 4.96 -6.50
N SER A 15 4.80 5.29 -5.75
CA SER A 15 5.02 5.91 -4.43
C SER A 15 5.45 4.94 -3.32
N CYS A 16 5.19 3.63 -3.45
CA CYS A 16 5.55 2.62 -2.44
C CYS A 16 6.71 1.68 -2.89
N GLY A 17 7.12 1.73 -4.17
CA GLY A 17 8.00 0.74 -4.80
C GLY A 17 9.46 0.69 -4.32
N ALA A 18 9.88 1.60 -3.43
CA ALA A 18 11.23 1.64 -2.85
C ALA A 18 11.24 1.29 -1.34
N GLY A 19 10.19 0.64 -0.83
CA GLY A 19 10.02 0.28 0.58
C GLY A 19 10.14 -1.23 0.88
N HIS A 20 10.01 -1.58 2.16
CA HIS A 20 10.00 -2.96 2.67
C HIS A 20 8.95 -3.82 1.92
N PRO A 21 9.24 -5.09 1.55
CA PRO A 21 8.32 -5.92 0.75
C PRO A 21 6.89 -6.01 1.31
N ASN A 22 6.78 -6.21 2.63
CA ASN A 22 5.48 -6.28 3.30
C ASN A 22 4.72 -4.94 3.32
N ALA A 23 5.41 -3.82 3.11
CA ALA A 23 4.75 -2.53 2.99
C ALA A 23 4.02 -2.39 1.66
N LYS A 24 4.55 -2.98 0.57
CA LYS A 24 3.92 -2.88 -0.76
C LYS A 24 2.50 -3.44 -0.76
N GLU A 25 2.30 -4.63 -0.20
CA GLU A 25 0.99 -5.26 -0.09
C GLU A 25 0.00 -4.37 0.68
N LEU A 26 0.45 -3.80 1.80
CA LEU A 26 -0.37 -2.92 2.62
C LEU A 26 -0.69 -1.57 1.92
N CYS A 27 0.28 -1.00 1.19
CA CYS A 27 0.09 0.18 0.34
C CYS A 27 -0.99 -0.04 -0.73
N ASP A 28 -0.95 -1.21 -1.39
CA ASP A 28 -1.94 -1.59 -2.40
C ASP A 28 -3.33 -1.73 -1.75
N CYS A 29 -3.40 -2.29 -0.54
CA CYS A 29 -4.64 -2.38 0.25
C CYS A 29 -5.23 -1.00 0.58
N TYR A 30 -4.43 -0.07 1.12
CA TYR A 30 -4.89 1.28 1.42
C TYR A 30 -5.35 2.03 0.15
N THR A 31 -4.67 1.81 -0.97
CA THR A 31 -5.09 2.38 -2.26
C THR A 31 -6.48 1.89 -2.67
N ILE A 32 -6.77 0.59 -2.50
CA ILE A 32 -8.09 0.02 -2.79
C ILE A 32 -9.14 0.58 -1.83
N ALA A 33 -8.83 0.66 -0.53
CA ALA A 33 -9.72 1.23 0.48
C ALA A 33 -10.11 2.67 0.11
N HIS A 34 -9.13 3.53 -0.22
CA HIS A 34 -9.37 4.93 -0.59
C HIS A 34 -10.12 5.11 -1.92
N LYS A 35 -9.99 4.17 -2.86
CA LYS A 35 -10.71 4.23 -4.15
C LYS A 35 -12.12 3.64 -4.08
N THR A 36 -12.50 3.02 -2.96
CA THR A 36 -13.82 2.42 -2.80
C THR A 36 -14.84 3.51 -2.48
N PHE A 37 -15.73 3.80 -3.44
CA PHE A 37 -16.76 4.84 -3.33
C PHE A 37 -17.94 4.47 -2.41
N ASP A 38 -18.10 3.18 -2.11
CA ASP A 38 -19.10 2.68 -1.16
C ASP A 38 -18.50 2.68 0.24
N GLU A 39 -18.95 3.59 1.10
CA GLU A 39 -18.37 3.79 2.44
C GLU A 39 -18.38 2.53 3.31
N ASN A 40 -19.43 1.71 3.21
CA ASN A 40 -19.51 0.45 3.96
C ASN A 40 -18.45 -0.54 3.48
N LYS A 41 -18.26 -0.66 2.15
CA LYS A 41 -17.21 -1.50 1.58
C LYS A 41 -15.82 -0.94 1.84
N GLY A 42 -15.66 0.39 1.80
CA GLY A 42 -14.42 1.07 2.15
C GLY A 42 -13.98 0.77 3.58
N SER A 43 -14.93 0.78 4.53
CA SER A 43 -14.69 0.38 5.92
C SER A 43 -14.22 -1.08 6.03
N VAL A 44 -14.88 -2.02 5.35
CA VAL A 44 -14.51 -3.45 5.39
C VAL A 44 -13.12 -3.68 4.79
N VAL A 45 -12.78 -2.99 3.70
CA VAL A 45 -11.43 -3.06 3.11
C VAL A 45 -10.41 -2.46 4.07
N MET A 46 -10.71 -1.32 4.70
CA MET A 46 -9.81 -0.71 5.68
C MET A 46 -9.54 -1.62 6.89
N ASP A 47 -10.57 -2.29 7.40
CA ASP A 47 -10.43 -3.29 8.47
C ASP A 47 -9.52 -4.45 8.04
N SER A 48 -9.63 -4.87 6.78
CA SER A 48 -8.75 -5.89 6.20
C SER A 48 -7.30 -5.41 6.13
N CYS A 49 -7.06 -4.17 5.70
CA CYS A 49 -5.71 -3.58 5.68
C CYS A 49 -5.11 -3.50 7.09
N GLU A 50 -5.92 -3.14 8.10
CA GLU A 50 -5.47 -3.09 9.50
C GLU A 50 -5.06 -4.47 10.05
N GLN A 51 -5.70 -5.56 9.61
CA GLN A 51 -5.26 -6.91 9.97
C GLN A 51 -3.91 -7.25 9.37
N ILE A 52 -3.69 -6.94 8.07
CA ILE A 52 -2.40 -7.14 7.39
C ILE A 52 -1.30 -6.33 8.10
N PHE A 53 -1.59 -5.10 8.52
CA PHE A 53 -0.64 -4.28 9.29
C PHE A 53 -0.24 -4.97 10.61
N LYS A 54 -1.22 -5.45 11.39
CA LYS A 54 -0.97 -6.13 12.67
C LYS A 54 -0.21 -7.44 12.51
N GLU A 55 -0.48 -8.22 11.46
CA GLU A 55 0.26 -9.43 11.17
C GLU A 55 1.72 -9.13 10.86
N ASN A 56 1.98 -8.10 10.05
CA ASN A 56 3.34 -7.68 9.75
C ASN A 56 4.08 -7.11 10.96
N LEU A 57 3.40 -6.36 11.84
CA LEU A 57 3.97 -5.94 13.12
C LEU A 57 4.45 -7.14 13.95
N ARG A 58 3.60 -8.16 14.10
CA ARG A 58 3.95 -9.38 14.85
C ARG A 58 5.11 -10.13 14.20
N ASN A 59 5.09 -10.29 12.88
CA ASN A 59 6.13 -11.02 12.15
C ASN A 59 7.51 -10.32 12.22
N LEU A 60 7.52 -8.99 12.36
CA LEU A 60 8.74 -8.18 12.38
C LEU A 60 9.17 -7.75 13.79
N GLU A 61 8.42 -8.08 14.86
CA GLU A 61 8.66 -7.58 16.22
C GLU A 61 10.07 -7.89 16.74
N ASN A 62 10.64 -9.03 16.33
CA ASN A 62 11.98 -9.48 16.72
C ASN A 62 13.09 -8.97 15.78
N SER A 63 12.76 -8.16 14.78
CA SER A 63 13.68 -7.58 13.81
C SER A 63 13.56 -6.05 13.77
N PRO A 64 14.13 -5.32 14.75
CA PRO A 64 13.91 -3.87 14.90
C PRO A 64 14.23 -3.02 13.66
N ILE A 65 15.25 -3.41 12.89
CA ILE A 65 15.63 -2.72 11.65
C ILE A 65 14.55 -2.92 10.57
N GLU A 66 14.11 -4.16 10.35
CA GLU A 66 13.06 -4.48 9.38
C GLU A 66 11.72 -3.86 9.80
N LEU A 67 11.38 -3.91 11.09
CA LEU A 67 10.20 -3.25 11.64
C LEU A 67 10.23 -1.74 11.37
N LYS A 68 11.37 -1.08 11.61
CA LYS A 68 11.53 0.34 11.32
C LYS A 68 11.35 0.64 9.83
N LEU A 69 12.01 -0.12 8.95
CA LEU A 69 11.90 0.04 7.51
C LEU A 69 10.46 -0.18 7.01
N PHE A 70 9.76 -1.17 7.59
CA PHE A 70 8.35 -1.42 7.33
C PHE A 70 7.49 -0.22 7.71
N ILE A 71 7.61 0.29 8.95
CA ILE A 71 6.86 1.46 9.44
C ILE A 71 7.14 2.70 8.58
N GLU A 72 8.41 2.98 8.26
CA GLU A 72 8.79 4.11 7.40
C GLU A 72 8.23 3.99 5.98
N SER A 73 8.08 2.77 5.48
CA SER A 73 7.53 2.51 4.15
C SER A 73 6.01 2.70 4.10
N ILE A 74 5.26 2.21 5.10
CA ILE A 74 3.79 2.29 5.12
C ILE A 74 3.30 3.72 5.39
N ASN A 75 4.05 4.53 6.14
CA ASN A 75 3.70 5.92 6.45
C ASN A 75 3.63 6.82 5.20
N LYS A 76 4.18 6.37 4.07
CA LYS A 76 4.13 7.09 2.79
C LYS A 76 2.82 6.85 2.03
N CYS A 77 2.00 5.90 2.47
CA CYS A 77 0.88 5.35 1.70
C CYS A 77 -0.43 5.26 2.48
N ARG A 78 -0.36 5.44 3.80
CA ARG A 78 -1.52 5.67 4.67
C ARG A 78 -1.92 7.14 4.62
#